data_AF-A0A3M0L733-F1
#
_entry.id   AF-A0A3M0L733-F1
#
_cell.length_a   1.000
_cell.length_b   1.000
_cell.length_c   1.000
_cell.angle_alpha   90.00
_cell.angle_beta   90.00
_cell.angle_gamma   90.00
#
_symmetry.space_group_name_H-M   'P 1'
#
loop_
_entity.id
_entity.type
_entity.pdbx_description
1 polymer ?
#
loop_
_entity_poly.entity_id
_entity_poly.type
_entity_poly.pdbx_seq_one_letter_code
_entity_poly.pdbx_strand_id
1 'polypeptide(L)'
;MWVCQQIGITPCVYLSKFNNLADFCVQVLIVPRVLYHQEEEMYGFLEETILLRKREVITGITIAMLLGLGATGTATGVSALVTQHQRLSQLQMTIDEDLLRIEKSISSLERSIYSLSEVVLQNRRGLDLLLMQQGGLCAALREECCFYADHTGVVRDSMAELRGRLAQRKREREAQQGWFESWFNQSPWLATLVSTLIGPLTMILLTLIFGPCILNKLVSFVRSRLEKVDILFVERLQLP
;
A
#
# COMPACT_ATOMS: atom_id res chain seq x y z
N MET A 1 -32.28 22.04 30.92
CA MET A 1 -32.57 23.46 30.60
C MET A 1 -34.01 23.74 30.99
N TRP A 2 -34.42 25.00 31.19
CA TRP A 2 -35.82 25.32 31.49
C TRP A 2 -36.41 26.17 30.39
N VAL A 3 -37.63 25.84 29.95
CA VAL A 3 -38.43 26.65 29.04
C VAL A 3 -39.52 27.31 29.87
N CYS A 4 -39.47 28.63 29.96
CA CYS A 4 -40.36 29.46 30.74
C CYS A 4 -41.26 30.28 29.82
N GLN A 5 -42.55 30.39 30.16
CA GLN A 5 -43.55 31.05 29.31
C GLN A 5 -43.18 32.50 28.92
N GLN A 6 -42.64 33.30 29.84
CA GLN A 6 -42.30 34.71 29.60
C GLN A 6 -40.80 34.97 29.37
N ILE A 7 -39.94 34.15 29.97
CA ILE A 7 -38.48 34.36 29.97
C ILE A 7 -37.82 33.60 28.79
N GLY A 8 -38.56 32.68 28.16
CA GLY A 8 -38.03 31.80 27.13
C GLY A 8 -37.13 30.73 27.74
N ILE A 9 -36.04 30.40 27.04
CA ILE A 9 -35.14 29.33 27.46
C ILE A 9 -34.08 29.89 28.42
N THR A 10 -34.00 29.33 29.62
CA THR A 10 -33.03 29.75 30.65
C THR A 10 -32.26 28.55 31.23
N PRO A 11 -30.96 28.69 31.52
CA PRO A 11 -30.18 27.65 32.18
C PRO A 11 -30.61 27.45 33.64
N CYS A 12 -31.07 28.51 34.31
CA CYS A 12 -31.49 28.49 35.71
C CYS A 12 -32.83 29.22 35.90
N VAL A 13 -33.60 28.76 36.88
CA VAL A 13 -34.92 29.34 37.19
C VAL A 13 -34.83 29.99 38.57
N TYR A 14 -35.13 31.29 38.62
CA TYR A 14 -35.14 32.04 39.86
C TYR A 14 -36.58 32.19 40.36
N LEU A 15 -36.92 31.42 41.40
CA LEU A 15 -38.28 31.29 41.93
C LEU A 15 -38.87 32.62 42.41
N SER A 16 -38.05 33.58 42.85
CA SER A 16 -38.58 34.85 43.36
C SER A 16 -39.04 35.83 42.26
N LYS A 17 -38.84 35.50 40.97
CA LYS A 17 -39.40 36.24 39.83
C LYS A 17 -40.71 35.66 39.31
N PHE A 18 -41.16 34.52 39.84
CA PHE A 18 -42.45 33.96 39.47
C PHE A 18 -43.56 34.79 40.11
N ASN A 19 -44.40 35.39 39.26
CA ASN A 19 -45.67 35.91 39.73
C ASN A 19 -46.65 34.73 39.83
N ASN A 20 -47.26 34.53 41.00
CA ASN A 20 -48.08 33.37 41.38
C ASN A 20 -49.35 33.15 40.52
N LEU A 21 -49.54 33.89 39.42
CA LEU A 21 -50.80 33.93 38.69
C LEU A 21 -50.81 33.24 37.33
N ALA A 22 -49.67 32.87 36.73
CA ALA A 22 -49.68 32.06 35.50
C ALA A 22 -48.31 31.52 35.04
N ASP A 23 -47.19 32.00 35.58
CA ASP A 23 -45.89 31.61 35.04
C ASP A 23 -45.53 30.17 35.40
N PHE A 24 -45.21 29.38 34.38
CA PHE A 24 -44.66 28.04 34.54
C PHE A 24 -43.37 27.90 33.75
N CYS A 25 -42.43 27.13 34.29
CA CYS A 25 -41.25 26.69 33.57
C CYS A 25 -41.22 25.17 33.54
N VAL A 26 -40.97 24.60 32.37
CA VAL A 26 -40.82 23.16 32.20
C VAL A 26 -39.35 22.84 32.03
N GLN A 27 -38.86 21.86 32.78
CA GLN A 27 -37.52 21.35 32.56
C GLN A 27 -37.52 20.55 31.26
N VAL A 28 -36.69 20.95 30.31
CA VAL A 28 -36.54 20.29 29.02
C VAL A 28 -35.09 19.88 28.79
N LEU A 29 -34.95 18.79 28.04
CA LEU A 29 -33.70 18.36 27.44
C LEU A 29 -33.80 18.63 25.93
N ILE A 30 -33.03 19.60 25.44
CA ILE A 30 -32.96 19.86 24.00
C ILE A 30 -31.89 18.93 23.44
N VAL A 31 -32.31 18.02 22.57
CA VAL A 31 -31.40 17.15 21.82
C VAL A 31 -31.41 17.62 20.37
N PRO A 32 -30.26 18.06 19.81
CA PRO A 32 -30.21 18.42 18.40
C PRO A 32 -30.53 17.20 17.55
N ARG A 33 -31.43 17.36 16.57
CA ARG A 33 -31.70 16.32 15.57
C ARG A 33 -30.52 16.32 14.60
N VAL A 34 -29.64 15.33 14.75
CA VAL A 34 -28.49 15.15 13.85
C VAL A 34 -28.98 14.47 12.58
N LEU A 35 -28.78 15.12 11.44
CA LEU A 35 -28.96 14.52 10.12
C LEU A 35 -27.56 14.25 9.58
N TYR A 36 -27.27 12.99 9.28
CA TYR A 36 -26.03 12.61 8.60
C TYR A 36 -26.23 12.87 7.11
N HIS A 37 -25.41 13.74 6.52
CA HIS A 37 -25.29 13.80 5.07
C HIS A 37 -24.64 12.52 4.57
N GLN A 38 -25.12 11.99 3.44
CA GLN A 38 -24.55 10.80 2.84
C GLN A 38 -23.15 11.11 2.30
N GLU A 39 -22.23 10.17 2.45
CA GLU A 39 -20.83 10.35 2.01
C GLU A 39 -20.75 10.68 0.50
N GLU A 40 -21.72 10.23 -0.30
CA GLU A 40 -21.78 10.47 -1.75
C GLU A 40 -21.83 11.96 -2.14
N GLU A 41 -22.49 12.81 -1.34
CA GLU A 41 -22.53 14.27 -1.59
C GLU A 41 -21.18 14.94 -1.31
N MET A 42 -20.40 14.41 -0.36
CA MET A 42 -19.05 14.89 -0.07
C MET A 42 -18.03 14.42 -1.11
N TYR A 43 -18.17 13.17 -1.60
CA TYR A 43 -17.30 12.62 -2.63
C TYR A 43 -17.43 13.36 -3.96
N GLY A 44 -18.63 13.80 -4.36
CA GLY A 44 -18.81 14.61 -5.57
C GLY A 44 -17.90 15.84 -5.63
N PHE A 45 -17.68 16.52 -4.49
CA PHE A 45 -16.80 17.69 -4.39
C PHE A 45 -15.31 17.32 -4.44
N LEU A 46 -14.93 16.17 -3.88
CA LEU A 46 -13.53 15.72 -3.82
C LEU A 46 -13.08 15.03 -5.12
N GLU A 47 -13.98 14.28 -5.75
CA GLU A 47 -13.76 13.53 -6.99
C GLU A 47 -13.45 14.47 -8.17
N GLU A 48 -14.08 15.65 -8.21
CA GLU A 48 -13.78 16.71 -9.18
C GLU A 48 -12.30 17.15 -9.12
N THR A 49 -11.67 17.03 -7.95
CA THR A 49 -10.27 17.43 -7.72
C THR A 49 -9.27 16.31 -8.04
N ILE A 50 -9.68 15.03 -7.95
CA ILE A 50 -8.78 13.86 -8.02
C ILE A 50 -8.72 13.23 -9.43
N LEU A 51 -9.66 13.53 -10.32
CA LEU A 51 -9.71 12.95 -11.68
C LEU A 51 -8.50 13.26 -12.59
N LEU A 52 -7.51 14.06 -12.14
CA LEU A 52 -6.32 14.42 -12.92
C LEU A 52 -5.13 13.46 -12.84
N ARG A 53 -5.23 12.25 -12.25
CA ARG A 53 -4.06 11.34 -12.28
C ARG A 53 -4.37 9.85 -12.32
N LYS A 54 -5.16 9.43 -13.30
CA LYS A 54 -5.07 8.06 -13.82
C LYS A 54 -3.73 7.91 -14.56
N ARG A 55 -2.67 7.55 -13.83
CA ARG A 55 -1.38 7.22 -14.45
C ARG A 55 -1.56 5.86 -15.13
N GLU A 56 -1.81 5.89 -16.42
CA GLU A 56 -1.98 4.69 -17.23
C GLU A 56 -0.76 3.79 -17.14
N VAL A 57 -1.06 2.49 -17.21
CA VAL A 57 -0.19 1.32 -17.08
C VAL A 57 0.78 1.25 -18.29
N ILE A 58 1.71 2.20 -18.39
CA ILE A 58 2.82 2.17 -19.37
C ILE A 58 4.09 1.57 -18.71
N THR A 59 4.02 1.18 -17.44
CA THR A 59 5.14 0.59 -16.70
C THR A 59 5.38 -0.89 -16.99
N GLY A 60 4.38 -1.65 -17.45
CA GLY A 60 4.55 -3.09 -17.73
C GLY A 60 5.46 -3.38 -18.93
N ILE A 61 5.33 -2.58 -19.98
CA ILE A 61 6.09 -2.76 -21.24
C ILE A 61 7.56 -2.35 -21.06
N THR A 62 7.82 -1.30 -20.26
CA THR A 62 9.20 -0.80 -20.01
C THR A 62 10.01 -1.74 -19.13
N ILE A 63 9.40 -2.39 -18.14
CA ILE A 63 10.08 -3.37 -17.27
C ILE A 63 10.43 -4.64 -18.05
N ALA A 64 9.54 -5.11 -18.92
CA ALA A 64 9.80 -6.26 -19.80
C ALA A 64 10.88 -5.98 -20.85
N MET A 65 10.96 -4.76 -21.39
CA MET A 65 12.05 -4.34 -22.28
C MET A 65 13.41 -4.26 -21.57
N LEU A 66 13.44 -3.77 -20.33
CA LEU A 66 14.68 -3.71 -19.53
C LEU A 66 15.18 -5.10 -19.11
N LEU A 67 14.28 -6.07 -18.94
CA LEU A 67 14.60 -7.46 -18.59
C LEU A 67 14.82 -8.37 -19.80
N GLY A 68 14.29 -8.02 -20.98
CA GLY A 68 14.22 -8.90 -22.16
C GLY A 68 15.36 -8.78 -23.16
N LEU A 69 16.21 -7.76 -23.10
CA LEU A 69 17.35 -7.60 -24.01
C LEU A 69 18.60 -8.34 -23.49
N GLY A 70 18.48 -9.65 -23.34
CA GLY A 70 19.57 -10.56 -22.96
C GLY A 70 19.88 -11.60 -24.04
N ALA A 71 19.59 -11.31 -25.32
CA ALA A 71 19.65 -12.29 -26.40
C ALA A 71 20.55 -11.89 -27.58
N THR A 72 21.63 -11.15 -27.37
CA THR A 72 22.74 -11.11 -28.35
C THR A 72 24.08 -10.93 -27.64
N GLY A 73 24.88 -12.01 -27.68
CA GLY A 73 26.29 -12.17 -27.28
C GLY A 73 27.06 -11.03 -26.62
N THR A 74 27.48 -11.24 -25.37
CA THR A 74 28.86 -11.11 -24.83
C THR A 74 28.81 -11.11 -23.31
N ALA A 75 29.17 -12.25 -22.69
CA ALA A 75 29.71 -12.46 -21.34
C ALA A 75 29.16 -11.70 -20.08
N THR A 76 28.06 -10.94 -20.14
CA THR A 76 27.62 -10.05 -19.03
C THR A 76 26.21 -10.35 -18.49
N GLY A 77 25.64 -11.52 -18.80
CA GLY A 77 24.27 -11.88 -18.41
C GLY A 77 24.05 -12.06 -16.90
N VAL A 78 25.08 -12.47 -16.15
CA VAL A 78 24.95 -12.74 -14.70
C VAL A 78 25.21 -11.48 -13.87
N SER A 79 26.12 -10.60 -14.32
CA SER A 79 26.43 -9.34 -13.63
C SER A 79 25.30 -8.32 -13.72
N ALA A 80 24.50 -8.32 -14.79
CA ALA A 80 23.29 -7.50 -14.89
C ALA A 80 22.25 -7.88 -13.81
N LEU A 81 22.03 -9.18 -13.55
CA LEU A 81 21.09 -9.64 -12.51
C LEU A 81 21.56 -9.30 -11.10
N VAL A 82 22.86 -9.46 -10.80
CA VAL A 82 23.43 -9.15 -9.48
C VAL A 82 23.43 -7.65 -9.19
N THR A 83 23.83 -6.82 -10.16
CA THR A 83 23.80 -5.35 -10.02
C THR A 83 22.38 -4.80 -9.99
N GLN A 84 21.43 -5.43 -10.69
CA GLN A 84 20.02 -5.09 -10.62
C GLN A 84 19.40 -5.41 -9.26
N HIS A 85 19.77 -6.53 -8.62
CA HIS A 85 19.26 -6.89 -7.29
C HIS A 85 19.68 -5.87 -6.21
N GLN A 86 20.93 -5.40 -6.24
CA GLN A 86 21.41 -4.38 -5.31
C GLN A 86 20.73 -3.02 -5.51
N ARG A 87 20.46 -2.60 -6.76
CA ARG A 87 19.70 -1.36 -7.01
C ARG A 87 18.24 -1.48 -6.56
N LEU A 88 17.64 -2.66 -6.75
CA LEU A 88 16.27 -2.92 -6.31
C LEU A 88 16.14 -2.89 -4.79
N SER A 89 17.09 -3.49 -4.07
CA SER A 89 17.09 -3.50 -2.60
C SER A 89 17.29 -2.10 -2.02
N GLN A 90 18.19 -1.30 -2.59
CA GLN A 90 18.35 0.11 -2.23
C GLN A 90 17.05 0.90 -2.45
N LEU A 91 16.42 0.75 -3.62
CA LEU A 91 15.15 1.41 -3.92
C LEU A 91 14.05 1.03 -2.93
N GLN A 92 13.95 -0.26 -2.58
CA GLN A 92 12.99 -0.73 -1.57
C GLN A 92 13.24 -0.10 -0.19
N MET A 93 14.50 0.10 0.21
CA MET A 93 14.83 0.77 1.46
C MET A 93 14.40 2.23 1.46
N THR A 94 14.69 2.96 0.38
CA THR A 94 14.29 4.36 0.22
C THR A 94 12.76 4.50 0.25
N ILE A 95 12.05 3.60 -0.43
CA ILE A 95 10.57 3.58 -0.41
C ILE A 95 10.05 3.35 1.01
N ASP A 96 10.59 2.37 1.75
CA ASP A 96 10.15 2.09 3.11
C ASP A 96 10.47 3.27 4.07
N GLU A 97 11.58 3.98 3.88
CA GLU A 97 11.92 5.20 4.63
C GLU A 97 10.95 6.35 4.33
N ASP A 98 10.65 6.59 3.05
CA ASP A 98 9.67 7.59 2.64
C ASP A 98 8.27 7.27 3.19
N LEU A 99 7.88 6.00 3.20
CA LEU A 99 6.61 5.55 3.78
C LEU A 99 6.55 5.81 5.29
N LEU A 100 7.64 5.61 6.03
CA LEU A 100 7.72 5.96 7.45
C LEU A 100 7.60 7.47 7.67
N ARG A 101 8.20 8.28 6.79
CA ARG A 101 8.11 9.75 6.87
C ARG A 101 6.68 10.23 6.60
N ILE A 102 6.02 9.64 5.61
CA ILE A 102 4.61 9.92 5.28
C ILE A 102 3.72 9.52 6.45
N GLU A 103 3.91 8.32 7.01
CA GLU A 103 3.17 7.85 8.18
C GLU A 103 3.28 8.84 9.34
N LYS A 104 4.49 9.30 9.65
CA LYS A 104 4.71 10.27 10.72
C LYS A 104 4.01 11.60 10.46
N SER A 105 4.03 12.06 9.21
CA SER A 105 3.41 13.32 8.80
C SER A 105 1.89 13.25 8.90
N ILE A 106 1.28 12.16 8.42
CA ILE A 106 -0.16 11.92 8.49
C ILE A 106 -0.60 11.76 9.95
N SER A 107 0.12 10.98 10.75
CA SER A 107 -0.15 10.84 12.19
C SER A 107 -0.01 12.16 12.94
N SER A 108 0.85 13.08 12.51
CA SER A 108 0.93 14.43 13.10
C SER A 108 -0.27 15.28 12.70
N LEU A 109 -0.68 15.20 11.44
CA LEU A 109 -1.82 15.95 10.92
C LEU A 109 -3.13 15.51 11.58
N GLU A 110 -3.32 14.20 11.76
CA GLU A 110 -4.47 13.62 12.47
C GLU A 110 -4.63 14.22 13.87
N ARG A 111 -3.54 14.25 14.66
CA ARG A 111 -3.56 14.87 16.00
C ARG A 111 -3.86 16.37 15.97
N SER A 112 -3.32 17.09 14.98
CA SER A 112 -3.60 18.52 14.82
C SER A 112 -5.09 18.76 14.51
N ILE A 113 -5.69 17.97 13.61
CA ILE A 113 -7.12 18.06 13.28
C ILE A 113 -7.97 17.73 14.51
N TYR A 114 -7.64 16.65 15.23
CA TYR A 114 -8.33 16.28 16.46
C TYR A 114 -8.30 17.43 17.49
N SER A 115 -7.12 17.97 17.77
CA SER A 115 -6.96 19.09 18.73
C SER A 115 -7.68 20.36 18.29
N LEU A 116 -7.62 20.70 16.99
CA LEU A 116 -8.37 21.84 16.45
C LEU A 116 -9.87 21.63 16.56
N SER A 117 -10.36 20.41 16.31
CA SER A 117 -11.77 20.09 16.42
C SER A 117 -12.28 20.26 17.85
N GLU A 118 -11.48 19.90 18.86
CA GLU A 118 -11.82 20.08 20.28
C GLU A 118 -12.00 21.57 20.62
N VAL A 119 -11.06 22.42 20.18
CA VAL A 119 -11.12 23.87 20.40
C VAL A 119 -12.27 24.51 19.64
N VAL A 120 -12.54 24.10 18.40
CA VAL A 120 -13.67 24.60 17.60
C VAL A 120 -15.00 24.22 18.25
N LEU A 121 -15.16 22.97 18.70
CA LEU A 121 -16.36 22.52 19.40
C LEU A 121 -16.52 23.20 20.77
N GLN A 122 -15.42 23.53 21.45
CA GLN A 122 -15.46 24.33 22.68
C GLN A 122 -15.90 25.78 22.42
N ASN A 123 -15.29 26.46 21.45
CA ASN A 123 -15.65 27.83 21.06
C ASN A 123 -17.11 27.90 20.64
N ARG A 124 -17.57 26.92 19.87
CA ARG A 124 -18.95 26.79 19.45
C ARG A 124 -19.91 26.65 20.64
N ARG A 125 -19.61 25.79 21.62
CA ARG A 125 -20.40 25.68 22.86
C ARG A 125 -20.47 27.01 23.62
N GLY A 126 -19.38 27.77 23.67
CA GLY A 126 -19.36 29.10 24.27
C GLY A 126 -20.23 30.11 23.51
N LEU A 127 -20.12 30.13 22.18
CA LEU A 127 -20.93 31.00 21.32
C LEU A 127 -22.42 30.64 21.36
N ASP A 128 -22.76 29.36 21.38
CA ASP A 128 -24.14 28.88 21.53
C ASP A 128 -24.74 29.35 22.87
N LEU A 129 -23.93 29.41 23.94
CA LEU A 129 -24.37 29.94 25.23
C LEU A 129 -24.56 31.47 25.20
N LEU A 130 -23.68 32.22 24.52
CA LEU A 130 -23.83 33.67 24.36
C LEU A 130 -25.04 34.05 23.49
N LEU A 131 -25.33 33.24 22.47
CA LEU A 131 -26.43 33.46 21.51
C LEU A 131 -27.68 32.64 21.84
N MET A 132 -27.80 32.21 23.10
CA MET A 132 -28.88 31.32 23.54
C MET A 132 -30.27 31.93 23.33
N GLN A 133 -30.42 33.26 23.44
CA GLN A 133 -31.69 33.94 23.16
C GLN A 133 -32.02 33.97 21.66
N GLN A 134 -31.02 33.91 20.78
CA GLN A 134 -31.19 33.82 19.33
C GLN A 134 -31.28 32.36 18.83
N GLY A 135 -31.30 31.37 19.74
CA GLY A 135 -31.35 29.95 19.39
C GLY A 135 -29.99 29.30 19.13
N GLY A 136 -28.90 29.93 19.55
CA GLY A 136 -27.52 29.47 19.34
C GLY A 136 -26.85 30.10 18.11
N LEU A 137 -25.60 29.73 17.86
CA LEU A 137 -24.74 30.32 16.82
C LEU A 137 -25.34 30.17 15.42
N CYS A 138 -25.74 28.96 15.03
CA CYS A 138 -26.29 28.70 13.68
C CYS A 138 -27.62 29.44 13.45
N ALA A 139 -28.51 29.45 14.44
CA ALA A 139 -29.79 30.14 14.34
C ALA A 139 -29.62 31.67 14.28
N ALA A 140 -28.67 32.22 15.04
CA ALA A 140 -28.31 33.63 14.99
C ALA A 140 -27.76 34.05 13.61
N LEU A 141 -26.96 33.19 12.98
CA LEU A 141 -26.42 33.39 11.64
C LEU A 141 -27.41 33.08 10.51
N ARG A 142 -28.52 32.39 10.81
CA ARG A 142 -29.51 31.89 9.83
C ARG A 142 -28.89 30.95 8.78
N GLU A 143 -27.95 30.11 9.22
CA GLU A 143 -27.24 29.14 8.38
C GLU A 143 -27.56 27.70 8.79
N GLU A 144 -27.37 26.76 7.85
CA GLU A 144 -27.40 25.34 8.17
C GLU A 144 -26.24 24.95 9.09
N CYS A 145 -26.51 23.99 9.97
CA CYS A 145 -25.67 23.77 11.13
C CYS A 145 -24.86 22.48 11.00
N CYS A 146 -23.60 22.62 10.61
CA CYS A 146 -22.66 21.49 10.49
C CYS A 146 -21.82 21.31 11.77
N PHE A 147 -21.55 20.06 12.11
CA PHE A 147 -20.65 19.68 13.21
C PHE A 147 -19.55 18.76 12.67
N TYR A 148 -18.35 18.89 13.21
CA TYR A 148 -17.27 17.97 12.91
C TYR A 148 -17.61 16.58 13.45
N ALA A 149 -17.59 15.57 12.57
CA ALA A 149 -17.65 14.17 12.94
C ALA A 149 -16.23 13.59 12.94
N ASP A 150 -15.83 12.98 14.05
CA ASP A 150 -14.50 12.40 14.17
C ASP A 150 -14.41 11.07 13.43
N HIS A 151 -13.68 11.08 12.31
CA HIS A 151 -13.34 9.90 11.51
C HIS A 151 -11.83 9.57 11.57
N THR A 152 -11.08 10.18 12.51
CA THR A 152 -9.64 9.98 12.65
C THR A 152 -9.26 8.53 12.98
N GLY A 153 -10.19 7.73 13.50
CA GLY A 153 -10.00 6.30 13.76
C GLY A 153 -9.51 5.52 12.54
N VAL A 154 -10.07 5.78 11.35
CA VAL A 154 -9.68 5.11 10.10
C VAL A 154 -8.22 5.43 9.75
N VAL A 155 -7.81 6.69 9.91
CA VAL A 155 -6.43 7.13 9.69
C VAL A 155 -5.49 6.44 10.67
N ARG A 156 -5.88 6.37 11.95
CA ARG A 156 -5.07 5.75 13.01
C ARG A 156 -4.85 4.27 12.75
N ASP A 157 -5.89 3.55 12.36
CA ASP A 157 -5.83 2.12 12.05
C ASP A 157 -4.98 1.86 10.81
N SER A 158 -5.16 2.68 9.76
CA SER A 158 -4.37 2.59 8.52
C SER A 158 -2.87 2.85 8.76
N MET A 159 -2.53 3.86 9.58
CA MET A 159 -1.13 4.16 9.94
C MET A 159 -0.52 3.08 10.84
N ALA A 160 -1.32 2.46 11.71
CA ALA A 160 -0.88 1.32 12.54
C ALA A 160 -0.58 0.08 11.67
N GLU A 161 -1.47 -0.23 10.72
CA GLU A 161 -1.26 -1.31 9.76
C GLU A 161 -0.01 -1.07 8.90
N LEU A 162 0.16 0.15 8.38
CA LEU A 162 1.34 0.54 7.59
C LEU A 162 2.63 0.33 8.40
N ARG A 163 2.66 0.77 9.66
CA ARG A 163 3.79 0.56 10.58
C ARG A 163 4.07 -0.93 10.80
N GLY A 164 3.03 -1.74 10.97
CA GLY A 164 3.14 -3.19 11.10
C GLY A 164 3.76 -3.85 9.87
N ARG A 165 3.27 -3.50 8.67
CA ARG A 165 3.78 -4.01 7.38
C ARG A 165 5.24 -3.60 7.15
N LEU A 166 5.60 -2.35 7.43
CA LEU A 166 6.98 -1.88 7.29
C LEU A 166 7.93 -2.58 8.27
N ALA A 167 7.50 -2.78 9.53
CA ALA A 167 8.27 -3.53 10.51
C ALA A 167 8.45 -5.00 10.11
N GLN A 168 7.42 -5.62 9.54
CA GLN A 168 7.51 -6.99 9.02
C GLN A 168 8.51 -7.08 7.86
N ARG A 169 8.42 -6.22 6.85
CA ARG A 169 9.37 -6.20 5.73
C ARG A 169 10.81 -6.03 6.20
N LYS A 170 11.03 -5.17 7.20
CA LYS A 170 12.35 -4.98 7.78
C LYS A 170 12.89 -6.27 8.41
N ARG A 171 12.07 -6.97 9.20
CA ARG A 171 12.44 -8.26 9.82
C ARG A 171 12.71 -9.34 8.78
N GLU A 172 11.88 -9.45 7.74
CA GLU A 172 12.08 -10.42 6.65
C GLU A 172 13.41 -10.17 5.93
N ARG A 173 13.75 -8.90 5.65
CA ARG A 173 15.03 -8.52 5.06
C ARG A 173 16.21 -8.84 5.97
N GLU A 174 16.13 -8.49 7.26
CA GLU A 174 17.16 -8.81 8.24
C GLU A 174 17.36 -10.33 8.40
N ALA A 175 16.26 -11.10 8.39
CA ALA A 175 16.33 -12.55 8.42
C ALA A 175 16.95 -13.13 7.15
N GLN A 176 16.58 -12.63 5.97
CA GLN A 176 17.03 -13.16 4.68
C GLN A 176 18.47 -12.75 4.33
N GLN A 177 18.86 -11.51 4.60
CA GLN A 177 20.26 -11.08 4.47
C GLN A 177 21.13 -11.70 5.58
N GLY A 178 20.61 -11.80 6.81
CA GLY A 178 21.40 -12.17 7.97
C GLY A 178 22.11 -13.53 7.87
N TRP A 179 21.46 -14.56 7.34
CA TRP A 179 22.09 -15.89 7.30
C TRP A 179 23.06 -16.07 6.11
N PHE A 180 22.71 -15.55 4.93
CA PHE A 180 23.51 -15.73 3.71
C PHE A 180 24.68 -14.74 3.65
N GLU A 181 24.42 -13.45 3.86
CA GLU A 181 25.49 -12.42 3.88
C GLU A 181 26.49 -12.70 5.00
N SER A 182 26.05 -13.07 6.22
CA SER A 182 26.99 -13.35 7.32
C SER A 182 27.97 -14.48 6.99
N TRP A 183 27.53 -15.52 6.27
CA TRP A 183 28.39 -16.64 5.92
C TRP A 183 29.41 -16.28 4.83
N PHE A 184 28.98 -15.55 3.79
CA PHE A 184 29.84 -15.17 2.67
C PHE A 184 30.73 -13.95 2.96
N ASN A 185 30.30 -13.03 3.83
CA ASN A 185 31.09 -11.85 4.21
C ASN A 185 32.27 -12.23 5.14
N GLN A 186 32.14 -13.32 5.91
CA GLN A 186 33.23 -13.87 6.73
C GLN A 186 34.32 -14.56 5.89
N SER A 187 34.01 -14.95 4.64
CA SER A 187 34.93 -15.70 3.78
C SER A 187 34.76 -15.38 2.30
N PRO A 188 35.36 -14.27 1.82
CA PRO A 188 35.21 -13.79 0.43
C PRO A 188 35.61 -14.82 -0.64
N TRP A 189 36.55 -15.71 -0.30
CA TRP A 189 37.01 -16.80 -1.18
C TRP A 189 35.96 -17.93 -1.36
N LEU A 190 35.09 -18.17 -0.38
CA LEU A 190 34.01 -19.16 -0.52
C LEU A 190 32.92 -18.67 -1.47
N ALA A 191 32.62 -17.37 -1.48
CA ALA A 191 31.68 -16.77 -2.43
C ALA A 191 32.14 -16.96 -3.88
N THR A 192 33.43 -16.71 -4.13
CA THR A 192 34.02 -16.85 -5.47
C THR A 192 34.11 -18.32 -5.89
N LEU A 193 34.49 -19.22 -5.00
CA LEU A 193 34.49 -20.66 -5.29
C LEU A 193 33.10 -21.20 -5.63
N VAL A 194 32.09 -20.90 -4.80
CA VAL A 194 30.72 -21.41 -4.99
C VAL A 194 30.11 -20.89 -6.29
N SER A 195 30.30 -19.60 -6.59
CA SER A 195 29.85 -19.00 -7.85
C SER A 195 30.54 -19.61 -9.07
N THR A 196 31.85 -19.89 -8.97
CA THR A 196 32.64 -20.47 -10.08
C THR A 196 32.31 -21.94 -10.31
N LEU A 197 31.97 -22.70 -9.27
CA LEU A 197 31.71 -24.15 -9.36
C LEU A 197 30.26 -24.49 -9.74
N ILE A 198 29.28 -23.63 -9.42
CA ILE A 198 27.87 -23.87 -9.76
C ILE A 198 27.63 -24.00 -11.27
N GLY A 199 28.27 -23.15 -12.08
CA GLY A 199 28.14 -23.21 -13.55
C GLY A 199 28.62 -24.53 -14.15
N PRO A 200 29.89 -24.94 -13.89
CA PRO A 200 30.41 -26.23 -14.32
C PRO A 200 29.61 -27.42 -13.79
N LEU A 201 29.21 -27.40 -12.51
CA LEU A 201 28.43 -28.49 -11.90
C LEU A 201 27.06 -28.64 -12.56
N THR A 202 26.35 -27.54 -12.84
CA THR A 202 25.06 -27.57 -13.53
C THR A 202 25.20 -28.02 -14.98
N MET A 203 26.25 -27.59 -15.69
CA MET A 203 26.56 -28.07 -17.05
C MET A 203 26.86 -29.56 -17.09
N ILE A 204 27.66 -30.08 -16.15
CA ILE A 204 27.96 -31.52 -16.05
C ILE A 204 26.68 -32.30 -15.75
N LEU A 205 25.85 -31.83 -14.82
CA LEU A 205 24.58 -32.48 -14.46
C LEU A 205 23.62 -32.54 -15.66
N LEU A 206 23.47 -31.43 -16.39
CA LEU A 206 22.67 -31.39 -17.62
C LEU A 206 23.23 -32.34 -18.70
N THR A 207 24.55 -32.39 -18.86
CA THR A 207 25.19 -33.28 -19.83
C THR A 207 25.00 -34.75 -19.45
N LEU A 208 25.02 -35.10 -18.17
CA LEU A 208 24.75 -36.47 -17.71
C LEU A 208 23.29 -36.89 -17.90
N ILE A 209 22.33 -35.95 -17.73
CA ILE A 209 20.90 -36.24 -17.91
C ILE A 209 20.54 -36.35 -19.40
N PHE A 210 20.98 -35.40 -20.22
CA PHE A 210 20.61 -35.32 -21.63
C PHE A 210 21.57 -36.06 -22.57
N GLY A 211 22.83 -36.26 -22.18
CA GLY A 211 23.86 -36.92 -22.98
C GLY A 211 23.47 -38.32 -23.44
N PRO A 212 23.00 -39.22 -22.56
CA PRO A 212 22.56 -40.56 -22.96
C PRO A 212 21.39 -40.51 -23.94
N CYS A 213 20.44 -39.59 -23.75
CA CYS A 213 19.31 -39.40 -24.66
C CYS A 213 19.73 -38.92 -26.05
N ILE A 214 20.63 -37.94 -26.12
CA ILE A 214 21.11 -37.37 -27.38
C ILE A 214 21.96 -38.40 -28.13
N LEU A 215 22.89 -39.07 -27.45
CA LEU A 215 23.75 -40.09 -28.05
C LEU A 215 22.95 -41.28 -28.58
N ASN A 216 21.95 -41.77 -27.83
CA ASN A 216 21.10 -42.88 -28.28
C ASN A 216 20.31 -42.52 -29.55
N LYS A 217 19.76 -41.29 -29.62
CA LYS A 217 19.10 -40.80 -30.84
C LYS A 217 20.07 -40.69 -32.02
N LEU A 218 21.28 -40.20 -31.79
CA LEU A 218 22.29 -40.01 -32.83
C LEU A 218 22.81 -41.35 -33.39
N VAL A 219 23.07 -42.33 -32.52
CA VAL A 219 23.43 -43.70 -32.92
C VAL A 219 22.29 -44.36 -33.72
N SER A 220 21.04 -44.20 -33.29
CA SER A 220 19.88 -44.74 -34.03
C SER A 220 19.75 -44.12 -35.43
N PHE A 221 20.07 -42.84 -35.57
CA PHE A 221 20.04 -42.13 -36.85
C PHE A 221 21.16 -42.61 -37.78
N VAL A 222 22.39 -42.71 -37.29
CA VAL A 222 23.54 -43.19 -38.07
C VAL A 222 23.31 -44.63 -38.53
N ARG A 223 22.80 -45.50 -37.66
CA ARG A 223 22.48 -46.89 -38.02
C ARG A 223 21.43 -46.95 -39.13
N SER A 224 20.36 -46.16 -39.03
CA SER A 224 19.32 -46.09 -40.08
C SER A 224 19.85 -45.54 -41.41
N ARG A 225 20.86 -44.67 -41.39
CA ARG A 225 21.52 -44.17 -42.61
C ARG A 225 22.45 -45.22 -43.22
N LEU A 226 23.21 -45.95 -42.41
CA LEU A 226 24.12 -47.01 -42.88
C LEU A 226 23.34 -48.18 -43.48
N GLU A 227 22.27 -48.64 -42.82
CA GLU A 227 21.41 -49.71 -43.36
C GLU A 227 20.80 -49.34 -44.72
N LYS A 228 20.43 -48.06 -44.91
CA LYS A 228 19.95 -47.59 -46.22
C LYS A 228 21.03 -47.59 -47.31
N VAL A 229 22.27 -47.29 -46.95
CA VAL A 229 23.40 -47.29 -47.89
C VAL A 229 23.82 -48.73 -48.24
N ASP A 230 23.85 -49.63 -47.25
CA ASP A 230 24.15 -51.05 -47.49
C ASP A 230 23.09 -51.71 -48.37
N ILE A 231 21.81 -51.42 -48.17
CA ILE A 231 20.73 -51.93 -49.03
C ILE A 231 20.87 -51.39 -50.46
N LEU A 232 21.13 -50.09 -50.63
CA LEU A 232 21.35 -49.49 -51.95
C LEU A 232 22.59 -50.05 -52.67
N PHE A 233 23.62 -50.41 -51.91
CA PHE A 233 24.83 -51.02 -52.46
C PHE A 233 24.60 -52.47 -52.90
N VAL A 234 23.86 -53.26 -52.11
CA VAL A 234 23.46 -54.63 -52.46
C VAL A 234 22.51 -54.66 -53.66
N GLU A 235 21.55 -53.74 -53.72
CA GLU A 235 20.63 -53.60 -54.85
C GLU A 235 21.38 -53.24 -56.14
N ARG A 236 22.35 -52.31 -56.08
CA ARG A 236 23.26 -51.97 -57.19
C ARG A 236 24.12 -53.13 -57.69
N LEU A 237 24.45 -54.09 -56.83
CA LEU A 237 25.24 -55.29 -57.16
C LEU A 237 24.39 -56.42 -57.77
N GLN A 238 23.06 -56.33 -57.70
CA GLN A 238 22.12 -57.33 -58.23
C GLN A 238 21.45 -56.91 -59.56
N LEU A 239 21.76 -55.73 -60.12
CA LEU A 239 21.34 -55.38 -61.48
C LEU A 239 22.33 -55.98 -62.51
N PRO A 240 21.85 -56.79 -63.48
CA PRO A 240 22.67 -57.40 -64.53
C PRO A 240 23.21 -56.40 -65.55
#